data_AF-A0A090XDC2-F1
#
_entry.id   AF-A0A090XDC2-F1
#
_cell.length_a   1.000
_cell.length_b   1.000
_cell.length_c   1.000
_cell.angle_alpha   90.00
_cell.angle_beta   90.00
_cell.angle_gamma   90.00
#
_symmetry.space_group_name_H-M   'P 1'
#
loop_
_entity.id
_entity.type
_entity.pdbx_description
1 polymer ?
#
loop_
_entity_poly.entity_id
_entity_poly.type
_entity_poly.pdbx_seq_one_letter_code
_entity_poly.pdbx_strand_id
1 'polypeptide(L)'
;AGRCLNDRLREHKPSLTSTVGGRLSVHCKTCTCTPSLKKTSIIGRFREKQTREVLEAFTILSLADRCVGQPSVALGEKEVAFLRTFDCGSAVCP
;
A
#
# COMPACT_ATOMS: atom_id res chain seq x y z
N ALA A 1 -1.97 18.02 5.41
CA ALA A 1 -2.89 17.77 4.28
C ALA A 1 -2.30 16.71 3.36
N GLY A 2 -3.11 15.81 2.78
CA GLY A 2 -2.64 14.84 1.79
C GLY A 2 -2.51 15.49 0.40
N ARG A 3 -1.44 15.17 -0.33
CA ARG A 3 -1.29 15.56 -1.75
C ARG A 3 -2.22 14.73 -2.63
N CYS A 4 -2.64 15.28 -3.77
CA CYS A 4 -3.48 14.57 -4.75
C CYS A 4 -2.82 13.26 -5.22
N LEU A 5 -3.61 12.20 -5.39
CA LEU A 5 -3.10 10.90 -5.86
C LEU A 5 -2.41 11.02 -7.22
N ASN A 6 -2.96 11.80 -8.13
CA ASN A 6 -2.40 11.98 -9.48
C ASN A 6 -1.00 12.61 -9.42
N ASP A 7 -0.77 13.54 -8.50
CA ASP A 7 0.56 14.14 -8.30
C ASP A 7 1.54 13.10 -7.76
N ARG A 8 1.12 12.29 -6.78
CA ARG A 8 1.95 11.19 -6.26
C ARG A 8 2.30 10.18 -7.34
N LEU A 9 1.34 9.74 -8.15
CA LEU A 9 1.58 8.79 -9.24
C LEU A 9 2.53 9.37 -10.30
N ARG A 10 2.40 10.67 -10.60
CA ARG A 10 3.30 11.38 -11.51
C ARG A 10 4.74 11.40 -10.97
N GLU A 11 4.92 11.65 -9.67
CA GLU A 11 6.23 11.62 -8.99
C GLU A 11 6.82 10.22 -8.86
N HIS A 12 5.98 9.19 -8.76
CA HIS A 12 6.44 7.81 -8.69
C HIS A 12 7.16 7.37 -9.97
N LYS A 13 6.68 7.81 -11.15
CA LYS A 13 7.26 7.42 -12.44
C LYS A 13 8.77 7.72 -12.55
N PRO A 14 9.27 8.95 -12.32
CA PRO A 14 10.71 9.23 -12.35
C PRO A 14 11.48 8.58 -11.20
N SER A 15 10.84 8.31 -10.06
CA SER A 15 11.50 7.62 -8.93
C SER A 15 11.88 6.16 -9.22
N LEU A 16 11.33 5.55 -10.26
CA LEU A 16 11.67 4.17 -10.64
C LEU A 16 13.10 4.08 -11.22
N THR A 17 13.56 5.16 -11.85
CA THR A 17 14.88 5.24 -12.49
C THR A 17 15.92 5.98 -11.63
N SER A 18 15.56 6.46 -10.45
CA SER A 18 16.49 7.21 -9.60
C SER A 18 17.55 6.28 -8.96
N THR A 19 18.73 6.83 -8.70
CA THR A 19 19.84 6.11 -8.04
C THR A 19 19.45 5.72 -6.61
N VAL A 20 18.85 6.66 -5.86
CA VAL A 20 18.25 6.43 -4.55
C VAL A 20 16.74 6.34 -4.74
N GLY A 21 16.14 5.21 -4.38
CA GLY A 21 14.71 4.98 -4.59
C GLY A 21 14.09 4.12 -3.50
N GLY A 22 12.76 4.21 -3.38
CA GLY A 22 12.00 3.43 -2.39
C GLY A 22 11.90 1.94 -2.74
N ARG A 23 11.27 1.17 -1.86
CA ARG A 23 11.10 -0.30 -1.96
C ARG A 23 10.61 -0.76 -3.35
N LEU A 24 9.64 -0.05 -3.94
CA LEU A 24 9.13 -0.34 -5.28
C LEU A 24 10.23 -0.26 -6.35
N SER A 25 11.04 0.80 -6.36
CA SER A 25 12.11 0.97 -7.34
C SER A 25 13.21 -0.10 -7.21
N VAL A 26 13.56 -0.47 -5.97
CA VAL A 26 14.54 -1.52 -5.68
C VAL A 26 14.02 -2.89 -6.15
N HIS A 27 12.74 -3.17 -5.90
CA HIS A 27 12.09 -4.38 -6.40
C HIS A 27 12.08 -4.42 -7.94
N CYS A 28 11.71 -3.35 -8.63
CA CYS A 28 11.70 -3.32 -10.09
C CYS A 28 13.09 -3.55 -10.70
N LYS A 29 14.16 -3.04 -10.06
CA LYS A 29 15.54 -3.28 -10.51
C LYS A 29 15.99 -4.73 -10.34
N THR A 30 15.55 -5.39 -9.27
CA THR A 30 15.96 -6.78 -8.94
C THR A 30 15.10 -7.82 -9.63
N CYS A 31 13.79 -7.62 -9.67
CA CYS A 31 12.81 -8.52 -10.28
C CYS A 31 12.64 -8.29 -11.79
N THR A 32 13.11 -7.16 -12.32
CA THR A 32 12.92 -6.71 -13.73
C THR A 32 11.46 -6.45 -14.13
N CYS A 33 10.56 -6.34 -13.15
CA CYS A 33 9.16 -6.05 -13.37
C CYS A 33 8.90 -4.53 -13.58
N THR A 34 7.85 -4.21 -14.34
CA THR A 34 7.41 -2.82 -14.57
C THR A 34 6.08 -2.56 -13.87
N PRO A 35 5.97 -1.54 -13.00
CA PRO A 35 4.73 -1.27 -12.27
C PRO A 35 3.68 -0.62 -13.18
N SER A 36 2.43 -1.07 -13.05
CA SER A 36 1.31 -0.51 -13.81
C SER A 36 0.66 0.68 -13.09
N LEU A 37 1.29 1.86 -13.15
CA LEU A 37 0.79 3.07 -12.46
C LEU A 37 -0.61 3.52 -12.93
N LYS A 38 -1.00 3.19 -14.17
CA LYS A 38 -2.33 3.51 -14.72
C LYS A 38 -3.45 2.65 -14.10
N LYS A 39 -3.11 1.48 -13.56
CA LYS A 39 -4.06 0.54 -12.95
C LYS A 39 -4.13 0.69 -11.43
N THR A 40 -3.50 1.71 -10.86
CA THR A 40 -3.54 1.93 -9.41
C THR A 40 -4.96 2.29 -8.96
N SER A 41 -5.45 1.60 -7.95
CA SER A 41 -6.72 1.87 -7.28
C SER A 41 -6.51 2.37 -5.85
N ILE A 42 -7.53 3.01 -5.29
CA ILE A 42 -7.53 3.44 -3.89
C ILE A 42 -8.18 2.33 -3.07
N ILE A 43 -7.44 1.80 -2.10
CA ILE A 43 -7.88 0.72 -1.21
C ILE A 43 -8.89 1.22 -0.17
N GLY A 44 -8.77 2.48 0.26
CA GLY A 44 -9.71 3.12 1.18
C GLY A 44 -9.46 4.61 1.36
N ARG A 45 -10.48 5.36 1.79
CA ARG A 45 -10.40 6.80 2.04
C ARG A 45 -10.87 7.10 3.47
N PHE A 46 -9.94 7.50 4.33
CA PHE A 46 -10.23 7.87 5.72
C PHE A 46 -9.60 9.22 6.05
N ARG A 47 -10.23 10.01 6.92
CA ARG A 47 -9.73 11.34 7.32
C ARG A 47 -8.63 11.21 8.37
N GLU A 48 -8.78 10.25 9.25
CA GLU A 48 -7.92 9.97 10.39
C GLU A 48 -6.64 9.28 9.94
N LYS A 49 -5.49 9.76 10.41
CA LYS A 49 -4.18 9.20 10.08
C LYS A 49 -4.08 7.75 10.55
N GLN A 50 -4.42 7.50 11.80
CA GLN A 50 -4.31 6.19 12.44
C GLN A 50 -5.13 5.13 11.68
N THR A 51 -6.36 5.44 11.26
CA THR A 51 -7.19 4.52 10.49
C THR A 51 -6.56 4.14 9.15
N ARG A 52 -5.93 5.09 8.45
CA ARG A 52 -5.22 4.81 7.20
C ARG A 52 -4.00 3.93 7.43
N GLU A 53 -3.23 4.18 8.49
CA GLU A 53 -2.02 3.41 8.82
C GLU A 53 -2.38 1.97 9.24
N VAL A 54 -3.46 1.79 10.01
CA VAL A 54 -3.96 0.45 10.37
C VAL A 54 -4.45 -0.30 9.13
N LEU A 55 -5.21 0.34 8.24
CA LEU A 55 -5.66 -0.30 6.99
C LEU A 55 -4.48 -0.65 6.07
N GLU A 56 -3.50 0.26 5.93
CA GLU A 56 -2.26 -0.01 5.20
C GLU A 56 -1.54 -1.24 5.76
N ALA A 57 -1.35 -1.27 7.09
CA ALA A 57 -0.67 -2.38 7.75
C ALA A 57 -1.39 -3.71 7.57
N PHE A 58 -2.70 -3.71 7.78
CA PHE A 58 -3.53 -4.89 7.56
C PHE A 58 -3.45 -5.38 6.11
N THR A 59 -3.56 -4.46 5.14
CA THR A 59 -3.52 -4.82 3.72
C THR A 59 -2.17 -5.39 3.30
N ILE A 60 -1.07 -4.78 3.74
CA ILE A 60 0.29 -5.27 3.44
C ILE A 60 0.48 -6.68 4.03
N LEU A 61 0.07 -6.90 5.28
CA LEU A 61 0.18 -8.20 5.94
C LEU A 61 -0.70 -9.27 5.27
N SER A 62 -1.92 -8.92 4.86
CA SER A 62 -2.84 -9.84 4.16
C SER A 62 -2.38 -10.21 2.75
N LEU A 63 -1.60 -9.35 2.09
CA LEU A 63 -1.02 -9.64 0.77
C LEU A 63 0.31 -10.41 0.84
N ALA A 64 0.99 -10.41 1.99
CA ALA A 64 2.23 -11.11 2.25
C ALA A 64 3.30 -10.86 1.15
N ASP A 65 3.78 -11.91 0.51
CA ASP A 65 4.80 -11.89 -0.55
C ASP A 65 4.35 -11.15 -1.82
N ARG A 66 3.05 -10.93 -2.01
CA ARG A 66 2.49 -10.15 -3.12
C ARG A 66 2.58 -8.64 -2.91
N CYS A 67 3.05 -8.17 -1.75
CA CYS A 67 3.23 -6.75 -1.47
C CYS A 67 4.69 -6.41 -1.17
N VAL A 68 5.26 -5.46 -1.92
CA VAL A 68 6.60 -4.92 -1.66
C VAL A 68 6.60 -3.83 -0.58
N GLY A 69 5.42 -3.46 -0.07
CA GLY A 69 5.24 -2.44 0.95
C GLY A 69 5.84 -2.81 2.30
N GLN A 70 6.05 -1.81 3.15
CA GLN A 70 6.37 -2.00 4.55
C GLN A 70 5.42 -1.12 5.36
N PRO A 71 4.72 -1.67 6.35
CA PRO A 71 3.73 -0.91 7.09
C PRO A 71 4.40 0.12 7.99
N SER A 72 3.74 1.26 8.16
CA SER A 72 4.17 2.36 9.03
C SER A 72 3.90 2.08 10.52
N VAL A 73 2.98 1.16 10.80
CA VAL A 73 2.64 0.67 12.13
C VAL A 73 2.70 -0.86 12.15
N ALA A 74 3.08 -1.44 13.28
CA ALA A 74 3.03 -2.88 13.48
C ALA A 74 1.64 -3.28 13.99
N LEU A 75 1.07 -4.35 13.44
CA LEU A 75 -0.11 -5.00 13.98
C LEU A 75 0.29 -6.36 14.56
N GLY A 76 -0.17 -6.64 15.77
CA GLY A 76 -0.04 -7.95 16.40
C GLY A 76 -1.01 -8.97 15.82
N GLU A 77 -0.76 -10.25 16.08
CA GLU A 77 -1.58 -11.36 15.57
C GLU A 77 -3.06 -11.23 15.96
N LYS A 78 -3.34 -10.80 17.19
CA LYS A 78 -4.72 -10.61 17.69
C LYS A 78 -5.44 -9.47 16.97
N GLU A 79 -4.73 -8.40 16.64
CA GLU A 79 -5.29 -7.25 15.92
C GLU A 79 -5.60 -7.63 14.47
N VAL A 80 -4.69 -8.36 13.82
CA VAL A 80 -4.93 -8.90 12.47
C VAL A 80 -6.09 -9.88 12.49
N ALA A 81 -6.15 -10.79 13.47
CA ALA A 81 -7.25 -11.74 13.61
C ALA A 81 -8.60 -11.03 13.80
N PHE A 82 -8.64 -9.98 14.63
CA PHE A 82 -9.83 -9.14 14.79
C PHE A 82 -10.23 -8.45 13.50
N LEU A 83 -9.30 -7.83 12.78
CA LEU A 83 -9.62 -7.14 11.52
C LEU A 83 -10.12 -8.11 10.44
N ARG A 84 -9.60 -9.35 10.39
CA ARG A 84 -10.08 -10.39 9.48
C ARG A 84 -11.56 -10.76 9.70
N THR A 85 -12.11 -10.59 10.90
CA THR A 85 -13.54 -10.88 11.11
C THR A 85 -14.46 -9.91 10.36
N PHE A 86 -13.93 -8.76 9.91
CA PHE A 86 -14.65 -7.75 9.15
C PHE A 86 -14.24 -7.72 7.66
N ASP A 87 -13.23 -8.50 7.27
CA ASP A 87 -12.80 -8.59 5.87
C ASP A 87 -13.73 -9.53 5.09
N CYS A 88 -14.88 -9.01 4.71
CA CYS A 88 -15.76 -9.68 3.76
C CYS A 88 -15.09 -9.59 2.38
N GLY A 89 -14.40 -10.65 1.98
CA GLY A 89 -13.68 -10.73 0.72
C GLY A 89 -14.44 -10.02 -0.41
N SER A 90 -13.86 -8.93 -0.92
CA SER A 90 -14.29 -8.15 -2.09
C SER A 90 -15.57 -7.29 -2.03
N ALA A 91 -16.21 -7.06 -0.87
CA ALA A 91 -17.29 -6.08 -0.78
C ALA A 91 -16.90 -4.93 0.16
N VAL A 92 -16.71 -3.75 -0.43
CA VAL A 92 -16.77 -2.45 0.24
C VAL A 92 -17.90 -2.48 1.27
N CYS A 93 -17.57 -2.46 2.56
CA CYS A 93 -18.55 -2.19 3.61
C CYS A 93 -18.84 -0.67 3.65
N PRO A 94 -20.08 -0.28 3.96
CA PRO A 94 -20.67 1.05 3.66
C PRO A 94 -19.93 2.25 4.24
#